data_AF-A0A842SY64-F1
#
_entry.id   AF-A0A842SY64-F1
#
_cell.length_a   1.000
_cell.length_b   1.000
_cell.length_c   1.000
_cell.angle_alpha   90.00
_cell.angle_beta   90.00
_cell.angle_gamma   90.00
#
_symmetry.space_group_name_H-M   'P 1'
#
loop_
_entity.id
_entity.type
_entity.pdbx_description
1 polymer ?
#
loop_
_entity_poly.entity_id
_entity_poly.type
_entity_poly.pdbx_seq_one_letter_code
_entity_poly.pdbx_strand_id
1 'polypeptide(L)'
;MKQHLFTIAEGHFYAVVNHVVSHFRKRLGRMNEPMIVGGLAVQLHIMDMTIKAGLSPECSHFRKTDDIDLDFPGSASRGEVGGAIAKIPQLDAEIGGRLINAELVRNGDKKPVIDLFVVGPRGETNQSMKLNISIGPEDLYGFTGDFQASRHQRKASISFSHVCVDEKADFTVVGLEDLIVTKAANGRAKDRQDLSSIADVVRTTGRNLDRELMNDSLNFVKEYNQRNAARANYHDFLRRLDRKPKPASKPARLKSR
;
A
#
# COMPACT_ATOMS: atom_id res chain seq x y z
N MET A 1 -9.97 0.27 22.10
CA MET A 1 -9.72 1.50 21.31
C MET A 1 -10.47 1.38 19.98
N LYS A 2 -11.02 2.47 19.44
CA LYS A 2 -11.66 2.46 18.11
C LYS A 2 -10.55 2.37 17.04
N GLN A 3 -10.73 1.48 16.06
CA GLN A 3 -9.81 1.35 14.93
C GLN A 3 -9.92 2.61 14.06
N HIS A 4 -8.85 3.39 13.95
CA HIS A 4 -8.80 4.55 13.07
C HIS A 4 -8.35 4.08 11.68
N LEU A 5 -9.09 4.49 10.65
CA LEU A 5 -8.84 4.10 9.27
C LEU A 5 -8.47 5.33 8.46
N PHE A 6 -7.41 5.23 7.66
CA PHE A 6 -6.75 6.34 6.96
C PHE A 6 -6.73 6.16 5.44
N THR A 7 -6.56 7.25 4.71
CA THR A 7 -6.25 7.22 3.27
C THR A 7 -5.01 8.05 2.97
N ILE A 8 -4.23 7.71 1.96
CA ILE A 8 -3.03 8.46 1.54
C ILE A 8 -3.36 9.86 1.03
N ALA A 9 -4.64 10.14 0.74
CA ALA A 9 -5.15 11.49 0.46
C ALA A 9 -5.30 12.35 1.72
N GLU A 10 -5.16 11.77 2.91
CA GLU A 10 -5.11 12.52 4.16
C GLU A 10 -3.68 12.97 4.40
N GLY A 11 -3.44 14.29 4.39
CA GLY A 11 -2.09 14.85 4.48
C GLY A 11 -1.28 14.36 5.67
N HIS A 12 -1.90 14.18 6.84
CA HIS A 12 -1.19 13.65 8.02
C HIS A 12 -0.73 12.19 7.83
N PHE A 13 -1.54 11.34 7.22
CA PHE A 13 -1.15 9.95 6.95
C PHE A 13 -0.06 9.87 5.89
N TYR A 14 -0.16 10.70 4.84
CA TYR A 14 0.92 10.87 3.86
C TYR A 14 2.25 11.27 4.51
N ALA A 15 2.21 12.27 5.40
CA ALA A 15 3.38 12.74 6.14
C ALA A 15 4.01 11.63 6.99
N VAL A 16 3.20 10.85 7.72
CA VAL A 16 3.68 9.71 8.52
C VAL A 16 4.36 8.67 7.62
N VAL A 17 3.73 8.30 6.50
CA VAL A 17 4.29 7.33 5.55
C VAL A 17 5.62 7.85 4.97
N ASN A 18 5.66 9.11 4.54
CA ASN A 18 6.88 9.75 4.02
C ASN A 18 8.01 9.71 5.06
N HIS A 19 7.70 10.03 6.31
CA HIS A 19 8.67 10.05 7.39
C HIS A 19 9.22 8.64 7.71
N VAL A 20 8.35 7.64 7.82
CA VAL A 20 8.73 6.24 8.06
C VAL A 20 9.66 5.73 6.95
N VAL A 21 9.29 5.95 5.69
CA VAL A 21 10.10 5.52 4.53
C VAL A 21 11.44 6.26 4.52
N SER A 22 11.44 7.56 4.79
CA SER A 22 12.64 8.39 4.85
C SER A 22 13.60 7.94 5.95
N HIS A 23 13.09 7.52 7.11
CA HIS A 23 13.91 6.95 8.18
C HIS A 23 14.64 5.68 7.73
N PHE A 24 13.91 4.71 7.17
CA PHE A 24 14.55 3.50 6.69
C PHE A 24 15.56 3.77 5.57
N ARG A 25 15.22 4.66 4.63
CA ARG A 25 16.13 5.08 3.56
C ARG A 25 17.40 5.73 4.11
N LYS A 26 17.29 6.59 5.12
CA LYS A 26 18.45 7.25 5.77
C LYS A 26 19.34 6.25 6.52
N ARG A 27 18.74 5.23 7.15
CA ARG A 27 19.46 4.26 7.98
C ARG A 27 20.08 3.12 7.17
N LEU A 28 19.43 2.68 6.10
CA LEU A 28 19.80 1.50 5.33
C LEU A 28 20.37 1.83 3.95
N GLY A 29 20.17 3.07 3.47
CA GLY A 29 20.50 3.49 2.11
C GLY A 29 19.43 3.11 1.09
N ARG A 30 19.48 3.73 -0.10
CA ARG A 30 18.48 3.52 -1.18
C ARG A 30 18.42 2.09 -1.70
N MET A 31 19.53 1.37 -1.69
CA MET A 31 19.58 -0.02 -2.16
C MET A 31 18.81 -1.00 -1.26
N ASN A 32 18.62 -0.61 0.01
CA ASN A 32 17.96 -1.40 1.05
C ASN A 32 16.68 -0.74 1.56
N GLU A 33 16.13 0.20 0.77
CA GLU A 33 14.85 0.82 1.06
C GLU A 33 13.72 -0.23 1.06
N PRO A 34 12.79 -0.18 2.03
CA PRO A 34 11.64 -1.06 2.04
C PRO A 34 10.72 -0.80 0.86
N MET A 35 10.15 -1.88 0.33
CA MET A 35 9.04 -1.80 -0.61
C MET A 35 7.72 -1.71 0.16
N ILE A 36 6.87 -0.74 -0.17
CA ILE A 36 5.51 -0.64 0.37
C ILE A 36 4.64 -1.71 -0.30
N VAL A 37 3.86 -2.43 0.52
CA VAL A 37 2.99 -3.52 0.08
C VAL A 37 1.57 -3.36 0.65
N GLY A 38 0.70 -4.36 0.43
CA GLY A 38 -0.58 -4.43 1.12
C GLY A 38 -1.61 -3.38 0.65
N GLY A 39 -2.39 -2.84 1.58
CA GLY A 39 -3.45 -1.87 1.28
C GLY A 39 -2.93 -0.51 0.87
N LEU A 40 -1.86 -0.04 1.50
CA LEU A 40 -1.23 1.25 1.21
C LEU A 40 -0.67 1.29 -0.22
N ALA A 41 -0.02 0.20 -0.67
CA ALA A 41 0.47 0.09 -2.04
C ALA A 41 -0.65 0.28 -3.08
N VAL A 42 -1.85 -0.24 -2.81
CA VAL A 42 -3.02 -0.05 -3.70
C VAL A 42 -3.38 1.42 -3.78
N GLN A 43 -3.45 2.11 -2.64
CA GLN A 43 -3.79 3.53 -2.61
C GLN A 43 -2.74 4.37 -3.35
N LEU A 44 -1.45 4.05 -3.21
CA LEU A 44 -0.37 4.74 -3.92
C LEU A 44 -0.47 4.56 -5.44
N HIS A 45 -0.75 3.34 -5.93
CA HIS A 45 -0.97 3.11 -7.36
C HIS A 45 -2.20 3.83 -7.89
N ILE A 46 -3.31 3.83 -7.14
CA ILE A 46 -4.51 4.57 -7.53
C ILE A 46 -4.21 6.07 -7.60
N MET A 47 -3.52 6.62 -6.60
CA MET A 47 -3.10 8.01 -6.57
C MET A 47 -2.24 8.37 -7.79
N ASP A 48 -1.20 7.57 -8.06
CA ASP A 48 -0.29 7.75 -9.20
C ASP A 48 -1.03 7.73 -10.54
N MET A 49 -1.88 6.73 -10.77
CA MET A 49 -2.68 6.63 -11.99
C MET A 49 -3.62 7.83 -12.17
N THR A 50 -4.27 8.25 -11.09
CA THR A 50 -5.25 9.35 -11.12
C THR A 50 -4.56 10.67 -11.41
N ILE A 51 -3.44 10.96 -10.74
CA ILE A 51 -2.64 12.17 -10.97
C ILE A 51 -2.08 12.20 -12.39
N LYS A 52 -1.50 11.09 -12.87
CA LYS A 52 -0.94 11.00 -14.23
C LYS A 52 -1.99 11.16 -15.33
N ALA A 53 -3.24 10.80 -15.04
CA ALA A 53 -4.37 11.04 -15.93
C ALA A 53 -4.94 12.47 -15.86
N GLY A 54 -4.35 13.36 -15.04
CA GLY A 54 -4.84 14.73 -14.84
C GLY A 54 -6.16 14.82 -14.08
N LEU A 55 -6.51 13.77 -13.33
CA LEU A 55 -7.74 13.69 -12.55
C LEU A 55 -7.46 14.07 -11.10
N SER A 56 -8.48 14.61 -10.43
CA SER A 56 -8.42 14.78 -8.98
C SER A 56 -8.56 13.41 -8.30
N PRO A 57 -7.70 13.07 -7.32
CA PRO A 57 -7.87 11.86 -6.51
C PRO A 57 -9.17 11.95 -5.71
N GLU A 58 -10.24 11.31 -6.19
CA GLU A 58 -11.46 11.20 -5.39
C GLU A 58 -11.23 10.19 -4.26
N CYS A 59 -11.48 10.62 -3.01
CA CYS A 59 -11.35 9.75 -1.84
C CYS A 59 -12.28 8.51 -1.89
N SER A 60 -13.29 8.53 -2.76
CA SER A 60 -14.25 7.43 -2.99
C SER A 60 -13.58 6.15 -3.48
N HIS A 61 -12.43 6.25 -4.16
CA HIS A 61 -11.67 5.09 -4.66
C HIS A 61 -10.66 4.53 -3.65
N PHE A 62 -10.42 5.20 -2.52
CA PHE A 62 -9.50 4.71 -1.51
C PHE A 62 -10.24 3.89 -0.46
N ARG A 63 -9.98 2.57 -0.44
CA ARG A 63 -10.30 1.79 0.76
C ARG A 63 -9.39 2.26 1.89
N LYS A 64 -9.98 2.69 2.99
CA LYS A 64 -9.22 3.09 4.18
C LYS A 64 -8.39 1.93 4.75
N THR A 65 -7.22 2.24 5.28
CA THR A 65 -6.26 1.28 5.88
C THR A 65 -5.85 1.73 7.27
N ASP A 66 -5.54 0.80 8.16
CA ASP A 66 -5.08 1.03 9.53
C ASP A 66 -3.60 0.66 9.73
N ASP A 67 -2.97 0.17 8.67
CA ASP A 67 -1.61 -0.36 8.66
C ASP A 67 -0.75 0.16 7.50
N ILE A 68 0.56 0.12 7.74
CA ILE A 68 1.63 0.31 6.76
C ILE A 68 2.37 -1.03 6.71
N ASP A 69 2.31 -1.71 5.56
CA ASP A 69 3.06 -2.94 5.34
C ASP A 69 4.35 -2.64 4.56
N LEU A 70 5.51 -2.95 5.15
CA LEU A 70 6.82 -2.81 4.53
C LEU A 70 7.47 -4.18 4.32
N ASP A 71 7.98 -4.42 3.11
CA ASP A 71 8.70 -5.63 2.74
C ASP A 71 10.14 -5.27 2.39
N PHE A 72 11.10 -5.85 3.13
CA PHE A 72 12.52 -5.63 2.90
C PHE A 72 13.08 -6.70 1.97
N PRO A 73 13.56 -6.34 0.76
CA PRO A 73 14.26 -7.28 -0.08
C PRO A 73 15.49 -7.79 0.67
N GLY A 74 15.84 -9.07 0.46
CA GLY A 74 16.88 -9.78 1.22
C GLY A 74 18.31 -9.23 1.10
N SER A 75 18.51 -8.05 0.49
CA SER A 75 19.79 -7.34 0.42
C SER A 75 20.17 -6.66 1.74
N ALA A 76 19.20 -6.27 2.57
CA ALA A 76 19.45 -5.82 3.93
C ALA A 76 19.52 -7.03 4.87
N SER A 77 20.59 -7.14 5.65
CA SER A 77 20.68 -8.16 6.68
C SER A 77 19.61 -7.93 7.75
N ARG A 78 19.16 -9.01 8.40
CA ARG A 78 18.21 -8.92 9.53
C ARG A 78 18.73 -7.99 10.64
N GLY A 79 20.04 -7.99 10.88
CA GLY A 79 20.68 -7.12 11.86
C GLY A 79 20.58 -5.63 11.51
N GLU A 80 20.74 -5.29 10.23
CA GLU A 80 20.59 -3.89 9.77
C GLU A 80 19.14 -3.42 9.89
N VAL A 81 18.18 -4.23 9.43
CA VAL A 81 16.75 -3.88 9.56
C VAL A 81 16.34 -3.79 11.03
N GLY A 82 16.78 -4.74 11.87
CA GLY A 82 16.56 -4.71 13.32
C GLY A 82 17.17 -3.47 13.98
N GLY A 83 18.37 -3.05 13.56
CA GLY A 83 19.01 -1.82 14.02
C GLY A 83 18.28 -0.55 13.59
N ALA A 84 17.68 -0.53 12.39
CA ALA A 84 16.81 0.56 11.95
C ALA A 84 15.50 0.60 12.74
N ILE A 85 14.91 -0.56 13.04
CA ILE A 85 13.70 -0.70 13.87
C ILE A 85 13.94 -0.24 15.31
N ALA A 86 15.07 -0.62 15.92
CA ALA A 86 15.41 -0.20 17.28
C ALA A 86 15.52 1.32 17.42
N LYS A 87 15.71 2.05 16.32
CA LYS A 87 15.76 3.51 16.27
C LYS A 87 14.44 4.15 15.85
N ILE A 88 13.37 3.37 15.68
CA ILE A 88 12.04 3.91 15.38
C ILE A 88 11.45 4.73 16.53
N PRO A 89 11.69 4.42 17.82
CA PRO A 89 11.34 5.34 18.90
C PRO A 89 12.04 6.70 18.83
N GLN A 90 12.99 6.91 17.90
CA GLN A 90 13.61 8.21 17.59
C GLN A 90 12.93 8.90 16.38
N LEU A 91 11.81 8.35 15.88
CA LEU A 91 10.96 8.98 14.85
C LEU A 91 10.14 10.15 15.41
N ASP A 92 10.32 10.52 16.68
CA ASP A 92 9.70 11.70 17.29
C ASP A 92 10.00 12.92 16.42
N ALA A 93 9.03 13.22 15.56
CA ALA A 93 9.12 14.23 14.53
C ALA A 93 7.85 15.05 14.59
N GLU A 94 8.03 16.36 14.52
CA GLU A 94 6.93 17.28 14.35
C GLU A 94 6.62 17.41 12.86
N ILE A 95 5.46 16.93 12.44
CA ILE A 95 4.97 17.07 11.07
C ILE A 95 3.65 17.81 11.08
N GLY A 96 3.66 19.04 10.54
CA GLY A 96 2.49 19.91 10.51
C GLY A 96 1.92 20.21 11.91
N GLY A 97 2.79 20.41 12.91
CA GLY A 97 2.39 20.69 14.30
C GLY A 97 1.90 19.48 15.10
N ARG A 98 2.13 18.26 14.60
CA ARG A 98 1.78 17.00 15.27
C ARG A 98 3.03 16.18 15.53
N LEU A 99 3.12 15.56 16.70
CA LEU A 99 4.23 14.70 17.08
C LEU A 99 3.91 13.26 16.68
N ILE A 100 4.83 12.56 16.02
CA ILE A 100 4.71 11.13 15.74
C ILE A 100 5.52 10.37 16.78
N ASN A 101 4.84 9.67 17.69
CA ASN A 101 5.49 8.74 18.62
C ASN A 101 5.43 7.32 18.06
N ALA A 102 6.47 6.53 18.30
CA ALA A 102 6.49 5.14 17.87
C ALA A 102 6.86 4.20 19.02
N GLU A 103 6.06 3.14 19.20
CA GLU A 103 6.27 2.12 20.21
C GLU A 103 6.40 0.75 19.57
N LEU A 104 7.47 0.02 19.91
CA LEU A 104 7.66 -1.34 19.44
C LEU A 104 6.72 -2.28 20.21
N VAL A 105 5.71 -2.82 19.53
CA VAL A 105 4.66 -3.66 20.14
C VAL A 105 5.08 -5.12 20.18
N ARG A 106 5.68 -5.60 19.09
CA ARG A 106 6.13 -6.99 18.96
C ARG A 106 7.42 -7.04 18.16
N ASN A 107 8.48 -7.52 18.79
CA ASN A 107 9.76 -7.77 18.13
C ASN A 107 9.86 -9.24 17.69
N GLY A 108 9.14 -9.62 16.63
CA GLY A 108 9.27 -10.96 16.05
C GLY A 108 10.39 -10.99 15.02
N ASP A 109 11.25 -12.01 15.04
CA ASP A 109 12.43 -12.13 14.17
C ASP A 109 12.18 -11.97 12.65
N LYS A 110 10.94 -12.23 12.21
CA LYS A 110 10.52 -12.08 10.80
C LYS A 110 9.45 -11.01 10.59
N LYS A 111 8.59 -10.78 11.59
CA LYS A 111 7.43 -9.87 11.54
C LYS A 111 7.35 -8.90 12.72
N PRO A 112 8.26 -7.92 12.83
CA PRO A 112 8.11 -6.83 13.77
C PRO A 112 6.82 -6.06 13.52
N VAL A 113 6.16 -5.65 14.60
CA VAL A 113 4.95 -4.82 14.58
C VAL A 113 5.16 -3.64 15.52
N ILE A 114 4.91 -2.45 15.02
CA ILE A 114 5.15 -1.18 15.71
C ILE A 114 3.84 -0.40 15.71
N ASP A 115 3.49 0.18 16.85
CA ASP A 115 2.43 1.18 16.93
C ASP A 115 3.02 2.55 16.63
N LEU A 116 2.44 3.24 15.66
CA LEU A 116 2.70 4.65 15.41
C LEU A 116 1.53 5.45 15.94
N PHE A 117 1.81 6.38 16.84
CA PHE A 117 0.85 7.29 17.44
C PHE A 117 1.06 8.68 16.88
N VAL A 118 0.00 9.28 16.36
CA VAL A 118 0.01 10.70 16.01
C VAL A 118 -0.61 11.48 17.16
N VAL A 119 0.23 12.25 17.84
CA VAL A 119 -0.15 13.09 18.97
C VAL A 119 -0.42 14.50 18.45
N GLY A 120 -1.61 15.01 18.78
CA GLY A 120 -2.03 16.35 18.39
C GLY A 120 -1.29 17.46 19.14
N PRO A 121 -1.49 18.72 18.74
CA PRO A 121 -0.82 19.88 19.34
C PRO A 121 -1.10 20.07 20.84
N ARG A 122 -2.14 19.42 21.40
CA ARG A 122 -2.50 19.52 22.82
C ARG A 122 -2.16 18.24 23.60
N GLY A 123 -1.29 17.39 23.04
CA GLY A 123 -0.81 16.17 23.70
C GLY A 123 -1.79 14.99 23.63
N GLU A 124 -2.90 15.12 22.90
CA GLU A 124 -3.88 14.06 22.75
C GLU A 124 -3.45 13.04 21.68
N THR A 125 -3.38 11.76 22.04
CA THR A 125 -3.20 10.68 21.06
C THR A 125 -4.46 10.58 20.22
N ASN A 126 -4.42 11.14 19.02
CA ASN A 126 -5.59 11.23 18.16
C ASN A 126 -5.79 9.96 17.32
N GLN A 127 -4.71 9.24 17.03
CA GLN A 127 -4.68 8.23 15.98
C GLN A 127 -3.57 7.20 16.25
N SER A 128 -3.85 5.93 16.01
CA SER A 128 -2.87 4.83 16.06
C SER A 128 -2.92 4.04 14.76
N MET A 129 -1.76 3.68 14.21
CA MET A 129 -1.62 2.80 13.04
C MET A 129 -0.54 1.75 13.29
N LYS A 130 -0.67 0.60 12.62
CA LYS A 130 0.30 -0.50 12.72
C LYS A 130 1.32 -0.42 11.59
N LEU A 131 2.59 -0.38 11.93
CA LEU A 131 3.67 -0.61 10.98
C LEU A 131 4.07 -2.08 11.05
N ASN A 132 3.71 -2.85 10.02
CA ASN A 132 4.07 -4.25 9.86
C ASN A 132 5.32 -4.35 8.98
N ILE A 133 6.34 -5.03 9.48
CA ILE A 133 7.61 -5.16 8.77
C ILE A 133 7.85 -6.63 8.46
N SER A 134 8.08 -6.94 7.19
CA SER A 134 8.44 -8.25 6.68
C SER A 134 9.93 -8.26 6.34
N ILE A 135 10.72 -9.14 6.97
CA ILE A 135 12.19 -9.18 6.80
C ILE A 135 12.65 -10.47 6.12
N GLY A 136 13.23 -10.30 4.92
CA GLY A 136 13.77 -11.40 4.11
C GLY A 136 12.68 -12.11 3.32
N PRO A 137 12.99 -13.26 2.68
CA PRO A 137 11.98 -14.03 1.99
C PRO A 137 10.99 -14.60 3.00
N GLU A 138 9.98 -13.81 3.36
CA GLU A 138 8.80 -14.35 3.99
C GLU A 138 8.12 -15.31 3.02
N ASP A 139 7.60 -16.42 3.55
CA ASP A 139 6.51 -17.09 2.87
C ASP A 139 5.37 -16.08 2.73
N LEU A 140 5.32 -15.36 1.60
CA LEU A 140 4.08 -14.83 1.05
C LEU A 140 3.16 -16.04 1.03
N TYR A 141 2.30 -16.12 2.04
CA TYR A 141 1.59 -17.35 2.35
C TYR A 141 0.81 -17.79 1.11
N GLY A 142 1.18 -18.96 0.58
CA GLY A 142 0.61 -19.46 -0.67
C GLY A 142 1.36 -19.14 -1.96
N PHE A 143 2.55 -18.52 -1.95
CA PHE A 143 3.38 -18.26 -3.14
C PHE A 143 4.77 -18.91 -3.03
N THR A 144 5.38 -19.25 -4.18
CA THR A 144 6.77 -19.77 -4.27
C THR A 144 7.81 -18.68 -3.96
N GLY A 145 9.03 -19.10 -3.62
CA GLY A 145 10.15 -18.17 -3.41
C GLY A 145 10.52 -17.39 -4.68
N ASP A 146 10.38 -18.02 -5.86
CA ASP A 146 10.65 -17.39 -7.16
C ASP A 146 9.72 -16.20 -7.44
N PHE A 147 8.46 -16.29 -7.00
CA PHE A 147 7.54 -15.16 -7.09
C PHE A 147 8.04 -13.96 -6.30
N GLN A 148 8.54 -14.20 -5.08
CA GLN A 148 9.03 -13.11 -4.25
C GLN A 148 10.30 -12.47 -4.83
N ALA A 149 11.25 -13.29 -5.29
CA ALA A 149 12.46 -12.80 -5.93
C ALA A 149 12.14 -11.95 -7.17
N SER A 150 11.23 -12.43 -8.02
CA SER A 150 10.83 -11.72 -9.23
C SER A 150 10.01 -10.46 -8.92
N ARG A 151 9.15 -10.48 -7.91
CA ARG A 151 8.41 -9.31 -7.40
C ARG A 151 9.33 -8.20 -6.88
N HIS A 152 10.41 -8.55 -6.17
CA HIS A 152 11.40 -7.56 -5.70
C HIS A 152 12.16 -6.87 -6.84
N GLN A 153 12.28 -7.53 -7.99
CA GLN A 153 12.82 -6.93 -9.22
C GLN A 153 11.78 -6.04 -9.92
N ARG A 154 10.49 -6.39 -9.84
CA ARG A 154 9.36 -5.66 -10.45
C ARG A 154 8.73 -4.59 -9.53
N LYS A 155 9.58 -3.79 -8.89
CA LYS A 155 9.14 -2.65 -8.07
C LYS A 155 8.83 -1.41 -8.93
N ALA A 156 7.87 -0.61 -8.47
CA ALA A 156 7.52 0.68 -9.03
C ALA A 156 8.02 1.82 -8.12
N SER A 157 8.50 2.92 -8.72
CA SER A 157 8.70 4.18 -8.01
C SER A 157 7.48 5.06 -8.26
N ILE A 158 6.89 5.54 -7.17
CA ILE A 158 5.73 6.43 -7.19
C ILE A 158 6.12 7.70 -6.45
N SER A 159 6.02 8.84 -7.14
CA SER A 159 6.38 10.14 -6.60
C SER A 159 5.26 11.16 -6.85
N PHE A 160 4.77 11.80 -5.80
CA PHE A 160 3.84 12.92 -5.91
C PHE A 160 3.97 13.86 -4.70
N SER A 161 3.66 15.14 -4.92
CA SER A 161 3.55 16.12 -3.84
C SER A 161 2.12 16.13 -3.30
N HIS A 162 1.96 16.11 -1.98
CA HIS A 162 0.64 16.22 -1.37
C HIS A 162 0.29 17.69 -1.12
N VAL A 163 -0.84 18.16 -1.68
CA VAL A 163 -1.24 19.59 -1.68
C VAL A 163 -1.26 20.19 -0.26
N CYS A 164 -1.71 19.44 0.75
CA CYS A 164 -1.81 19.94 2.12
C CYS A 164 -0.50 19.96 2.92
N VAL A 165 0.54 19.23 2.48
CA VAL A 165 1.78 19.04 3.27
C VAL A 165 2.97 19.73 2.59
N ASP A 166 2.84 20.10 1.31
CA ASP A 166 3.90 20.70 0.48
C ASP A 166 5.22 19.92 0.49
N GLU A 167 5.14 18.62 0.75
CA GLU A 167 6.26 17.69 0.67
C GLU A 167 6.09 16.79 -0.55
N LYS A 168 7.19 16.59 -1.27
CA LYS A 168 7.32 15.57 -2.30
C LYS A 168 7.97 14.33 -1.69
N ALA A 169 7.28 13.21 -1.77
CA ALA A 169 7.79 11.91 -1.40
C ALA A 169 8.01 11.05 -2.64
N ASP A 170 9.01 10.18 -2.57
CA ASP A 170 9.25 9.08 -3.50
C ASP A 170 9.11 7.78 -2.74
N PHE A 171 8.29 6.87 -3.26
CA PHE A 171 7.95 5.61 -2.64
C PHE A 171 8.35 4.45 -3.55
N THR A 172 9.12 3.52 -3.02
CA THR A 172 9.28 2.19 -3.62
C THR A 172 8.08 1.32 -3.28
N VAL A 173 7.33 0.87 -4.28
CA VAL A 173 6.08 0.12 -4.11
C VAL A 173 6.15 -1.17 -4.94
N VAL A 174 5.48 -2.23 -4.49
CA VAL A 174 5.29 -3.44 -5.32
C VAL A 174 4.63 -3.07 -6.66
N GLY A 175 5.04 -3.70 -7.77
CA GLY A 175 4.38 -3.55 -9.07
C GLY A 175 2.87 -3.81 -9.01
N LEU A 176 2.09 -3.09 -9.83
CA LEU A 176 0.64 -3.15 -9.77
C LEU A 176 0.10 -4.54 -10.13
N GLU A 177 0.71 -5.18 -11.12
CA GLU A 177 0.35 -6.51 -11.62
C GLU A 177 0.57 -7.59 -10.54
N ASP A 178 1.73 -7.59 -9.89
CA ASP A 178 2.03 -8.47 -8.75
C ASP A 178 1.08 -8.19 -7.56
N LEU A 179 0.72 -6.92 -7.35
CA LEU A 179 -0.23 -6.53 -6.31
C LEU A 179 -1.64 -7.06 -6.62
N ILE A 180 -2.11 -6.96 -7.86
CA ILE A 180 -3.41 -7.52 -8.28
C ILE A 180 -3.44 -9.04 -8.03
N VAL A 181 -2.37 -9.74 -8.40
CA VAL A 181 -2.29 -11.20 -8.24
C VAL A 181 -2.27 -11.60 -6.76
N THR A 182 -1.47 -10.92 -5.93
CA THR A 182 -1.45 -11.18 -4.48
C THR A 182 -2.79 -10.88 -3.81
N LYS A 183 -3.51 -9.83 -4.24
CA LYS A 183 -4.87 -9.54 -3.76
C LYS A 183 -5.87 -10.60 -4.19
N ALA A 184 -5.82 -11.05 -5.44
CA ALA A 184 -6.67 -12.11 -5.95
C ALA A 184 -6.45 -13.44 -5.20
N ALA A 185 -5.19 -13.79 -4.91
CA ALA A 185 -4.84 -15.00 -4.18
C ALA A 185 -5.23 -14.98 -2.70
N ASN A 186 -5.16 -13.82 -2.05
CA ASN A 186 -5.61 -13.69 -0.65
C ASN A 186 -7.14 -13.71 -0.55
N GLY A 187 -7.85 -13.09 -1.50
CA GLY A 187 -9.29 -13.22 -1.64
C GLY A 187 -10.11 -12.75 -0.42
N ARG A 188 -9.56 -11.92 0.47
CA ARG A 188 -10.31 -11.39 1.63
C ARG A 188 -11.29 -10.33 1.15
N ALA A 189 -12.28 -10.00 1.98
CA ALA A 189 -13.25 -8.94 1.65
C ALA A 189 -12.57 -7.61 1.30
N LYS A 190 -11.54 -7.22 2.06
CA LYS A 190 -10.74 -6.02 1.78
C LYS A 190 -9.95 -6.11 0.47
N ASP A 191 -9.45 -7.29 0.11
CA ASP A 191 -8.72 -7.48 -1.15
C ASP A 191 -9.66 -7.42 -2.36
N ARG A 192 -10.90 -7.90 -2.25
CA ARG A 192 -11.93 -7.73 -3.29
C ARG A 192 -12.33 -6.26 -3.50
N GLN A 193 -12.39 -5.48 -2.42
CA GLN A 193 -12.61 -4.03 -2.51
C GLN A 193 -11.43 -3.32 -3.18
N ASP A 194 -10.20 -3.68 -2.81
CA ASP A 194 -8.98 -3.17 -3.46
C ASP A 194 -9.00 -3.46 -4.96
N LEU A 195 -9.30 -4.70 -5.37
CA LEU A 195 -9.41 -5.08 -6.78
C LEU A 195 -10.51 -4.30 -7.53
N SER A 196 -11.66 -4.05 -6.88
CA SER A 196 -12.71 -3.24 -7.49
C SER A 196 -12.24 -1.80 -7.72
N SER A 197 -11.56 -1.22 -6.74
CA SER A 197 -11.06 0.16 -6.81
C SER A 197 -9.98 0.31 -7.90
N ILE A 198 -9.06 -0.66 -7.99
CA ILE A 198 -8.08 -0.74 -9.07
C ILE A 198 -8.79 -0.82 -10.42
N ALA A 199 -9.79 -1.70 -10.57
CA ALA A 199 -10.48 -1.88 -11.85
C ALA A 199 -11.19 -0.61 -12.31
N ASP A 200 -11.85 0.11 -11.40
CA ASP A 200 -12.55 1.36 -11.71
C ASP A 200 -11.58 2.46 -12.18
N VAL A 201 -10.43 2.58 -11.51
CA VAL A 201 -9.41 3.59 -11.84
C VAL A 201 -8.66 3.23 -13.12
N VAL A 202 -8.28 1.96 -13.32
CA VAL A 202 -7.63 1.49 -14.56
C VAL A 202 -8.50 1.79 -15.78
N ARG A 203 -9.81 1.54 -15.68
CA ARG A 203 -10.77 1.86 -16.75
C ARG A 203 -10.90 3.35 -17.01
N THR A 204 -10.94 4.15 -15.95
CA THR A 204 -11.11 5.60 -16.05
C THR A 204 -9.86 6.26 -16.66
N THR A 205 -8.68 5.74 -16.31
CA THR A 205 -7.38 6.29 -16.75
C THR A 205 -6.88 5.68 -18.06
N GLY A 206 -7.48 4.58 -18.53
CA GLY A 206 -7.03 3.86 -19.72
C GLY A 206 -5.67 3.16 -19.56
N ARG A 207 -5.23 2.89 -18.32
CA ARG A 207 -3.96 2.19 -18.08
C ARG A 207 -4.02 0.79 -18.65
N ASN A 208 -3.02 0.44 -19.47
CA ASN A 208 -2.83 -0.94 -19.90
C ASN A 208 -2.14 -1.73 -18.77
N LEU A 209 -2.70 -2.89 -18.44
CA LEU A 209 -2.12 -3.86 -17.51
C LEU A 209 -1.46 -4.99 -18.29
N ASP A 210 -0.31 -5.46 -17.81
CA ASP A 210 0.35 -6.62 -18.38
C ASP A 210 -0.37 -7.91 -17.96
N ARG A 211 -1.31 -8.36 -18.81
CA ARG A 211 -2.13 -9.56 -18.56
C ARG A 211 -1.30 -10.84 -18.61
N GLU A 212 -0.25 -10.88 -19.42
CA GLU A 212 0.64 -12.04 -19.53
C GLU A 212 1.41 -12.20 -18.22
N LEU A 213 2.03 -11.13 -17.73
CA LEU A 213 2.72 -11.11 -16.44
C LEU A 213 1.80 -11.53 -15.28
N MET A 214 0.56 -11.03 -15.25
CA MET A 214 -0.38 -11.42 -14.19
C MET A 214 -0.77 -12.90 -14.27
N ASN A 215 -0.95 -13.44 -15.47
CA ASN A 215 -1.23 -14.87 -15.67
C ASN A 215 -0.06 -15.75 -15.21
N ASP A 216 1.17 -15.36 -15.57
CA ASP A 216 2.38 -16.05 -15.15
C ASP A 216 2.54 -16.01 -13.64
N SER A 217 2.27 -14.84 -13.06
CA SER A 217 2.32 -14.60 -11.61
C SER A 217 1.37 -15.52 -10.82
N LEU A 218 0.18 -15.83 -11.37
CA LEU A 218 -0.77 -16.77 -10.75
C LEU A 218 -0.25 -18.20 -10.69
N ASN A 219 0.67 -18.60 -11.58
CA ASN A 219 1.23 -19.95 -11.57
C ASN A 219 2.18 -20.19 -10.39
N PHE A 220 2.70 -19.12 -9.78
CA PHE A 220 3.50 -19.22 -8.58
C PHE A 220 2.68 -19.38 -7.29
N VAL A 221 1.35 -19.39 -7.34
CA VAL A 221 0.52 -19.76 -6.18
C VAL A 221 0.73 -21.25 -5.90
N LYS A 222 1.30 -21.60 -4.74
CA LYS A 222 1.72 -22.96 -4.35
C LYS A 222 0.55 -23.95 -4.36
N GLU A 223 -0.49 -23.62 -3.58
CA GLU A 223 -1.59 -24.54 -3.30
C GLU A 223 -2.62 -24.55 -4.44
N TYR A 224 -3.00 -25.74 -4.90
CA TYR A 224 -3.95 -25.90 -6.01
C TYR A 224 -5.30 -25.23 -5.75
N ASN A 225 -5.88 -25.44 -4.57
CA ASN A 225 -7.17 -24.85 -4.19
C ASN A 225 -7.09 -23.33 -4.09
N GLN A 226 -6.00 -22.81 -3.53
CA GLN A 226 -5.76 -21.38 -3.45
C GLN A 226 -5.55 -20.77 -4.84
N ARG A 227 -4.84 -21.47 -5.75
CA ARG A 227 -4.65 -21.04 -7.13
C ARG A 227 -5.96 -20.96 -7.89
N ASN A 228 -6.86 -21.92 -7.71
CA ASN A 228 -8.19 -21.89 -8.34
C ASN A 228 -9.04 -20.72 -7.81
N ALA A 229 -9.03 -20.49 -6.50
CA ALA A 229 -9.70 -19.33 -5.91
C ALA A 229 -9.08 -18.00 -6.41
N ALA A 230 -7.76 -17.95 -6.51
CA ALA A 230 -7.02 -16.80 -7.05
C ALA A 230 -7.45 -16.52 -8.50
N ARG A 231 -7.49 -17.54 -9.34
CA ARG A 231 -7.95 -17.45 -10.74
C ARG A 231 -9.40 -16.96 -10.82
N ALA A 232 -10.29 -17.47 -9.98
CA ALA A 232 -11.69 -17.00 -9.97
C ALA A 232 -11.79 -15.50 -9.61
N ASN A 233 -11.08 -15.06 -8.57
CA ASN A 233 -11.02 -13.65 -8.18
C ASN A 233 -10.40 -12.78 -9.27
N TYR A 234 -9.32 -13.25 -9.90
CA TYR A 234 -8.65 -12.58 -11.01
C TYR A 234 -9.56 -12.46 -12.25
N HIS A 235 -10.29 -13.51 -12.61
CA HIS A 235 -11.26 -13.45 -13.70
C HIS A 235 -12.46 -12.52 -13.39
N ASP A 236 -12.89 -12.41 -12.13
CA ASP A 236 -13.87 -11.37 -11.76
C ASP A 236 -13.30 -9.96 -11.95
N PHE A 237 -12.05 -9.74 -11.56
CA PHE A 237 -11.33 -8.49 -11.81
C PHE A 237 -11.24 -8.17 -13.31
N LEU A 238 -10.81 -9.10 -14.16
CA LEU A 238 -10.75 -8.89 -15.61
C LEU A 238 -12.14 -8.58 -16.20
N ARG A 239 -13.17 -9.33 -15.80
CA ARG A 239 -14.56 -9.05 -16.23
C ARG A 239 -15.00 -7.64 -15.84
N ARG A 240 -14.54 -7.09 -14.72
CA ARG A 240 -14.83 -5.71 -14.32
C ARG A 240 -14.11 -4.69 -15.18
N LEU A 241 -12.87 -4.97 -15.61
CA LEU A 241 -12.13 -4.13 -16.55
C LEU A 241 -12.86 -4.02 -17.90
N ASP A 242 -13.39 -5.13 -18.38
CA ASP A 242 -14.04 -5.21 -19.68
C ASP A 242 -15.50 -4.68 -19.68
N ARG A 243 -16.06 -4.34 -18.51
CA ARG A 243 -17.41 -3.72 -18.44
C ARG A 243 -17.38 -2.33 -19.06
N LYS A 244 -18.39 -2.01 -19.88
CA LYS A 244 -18.59 -0.63 -20.36
C LYS A 244 -18.70 0.35 -19.18
N PRO A 245 -18.19 1.60 -19.30
CA PRO A 245 -18.44 2.67 -18.33
C PRO A 245 -19.92 2.71 -17.97
N LYS A 246 -20.25 2.69 -16.67
CA LYS A 246 -21.60 3.08 -16.28
C LYS A 246 -21.77 4.53 -16.75
N PRO A 247 -22.83 4.87 -17.50
CA PRO A 247 -23.08 6.27 -17.83
C PRO A 247 -23.15 7.05 -16.51
N ALA A 248 -22.40 8.15 -16.42
CA ALA A 248 -22.44 9.03 -15.27
C ALA A 248 -23.90 9.33 -14.95
N SER A 249 -24.33 9.05 -13.73
CA SER A 249 -25.66 9.41 -13.27
C SER A 249 -25.84 10.91 -13.48
N LYS A 250 -26.81 11.29 -14.32
CA LYS A 250 -27.17 12.70 -14.51
C LYS A 250 -27.34 13.35 -13.12
N PRO A 251 -26.79 14.56 -12.89
CA PRO A 251 -27.00 15.25 -11.64
C PRO A 251 -28.51 15.35 -11.39
N ALA A 252 -28.93 14.97 -10.19
CA ALA A 252 -30.31 15.06 -9.78
C ALA A 252 -30.80 16.50 -10.02
N ARG A 253 -31.82 16.67 -10.86
CA ARG A 253 -32.50 17.96 -11.02
C ARG A 253 -32.96 18.41 -9.64
N LEU A 254 -32.34 19.46 -9.12
CA LEU A 254 -32.86 20.23 -8.00
C LEU A 254 -34.30 20.59 -8.36
N LYS A 255 -35.26 20.01 -7.64
CA LYS A 255 -36.65 20.48 -7.68
C LYS A 255 -36.63 21.84 -6.99
N SER A 256 -36.77 22.91 -7.77
CA SER A 256 -37.10 24.24 -7.25
C SER A 256 -38.39 24.13 -6.45
N ARG A 257 -38.30 24.43 -5.16
CA ARG A 257 -39.45 24.83 -4.35
C ARG A 257 -39.52 26.34 -4.34
#